data_AF-A0A4P7X1E7-F1
#
_entry.id   AF-A0A4P7X1E7-F1
#
_cell.length_a   1.000
_cell.length_b   1.000
_cell.length_c   1.000
_cell.angle_alpha   90.00
_cell.angle_beta   90.00
_cell.angle_gamma   90.00
#
_symmetry.space_group_name_H-M   'P 1'
#
loop_
_entity.id
_entity.type
_entity.pdbx_description
1 polymer ?
#
loop_
_entity_poly.entity_id
_entity_poly.type
_entity_poly.pdbx_seq_one_letter_code
_entity_poly.pdbx_strand_id
1 'polypeptide(L)'
;MFSTNKIKVRRVLLKRLKLYFFLSIVLLAFSSCSSYKIITDEIVEADNIDNVYNFGKYIWSKNKDSTLVIHKKNLQKIYRKSKTSSSLYFGILHYYSAQLASKEVRTAKNLTFSERTIVLSYVIEFLYKCKSRFTKEDPHYDSEFIYRFLSPWNNNKFNAELQKNDYYELELLKEKHLKYYRSFSEEDKMKIKKTRSD
;
A
#
# COMPACT_ATOMS: atom_id res chain seq x y z
N MET A 1 24.01 -52.94 -39.26
CA MET A 1 22.85 -52.03 -39.36
C MET A 1 22.17 -51.84 -37.99
N PHE A 2 22.86 -51.26 -36.98
CA PHE A 2 22.40 -51.21 -35.56
C PHE A 2 22.25 -49.79 -34.98
N SER A 3 22.30 -48.74 -35.81
CA SER A 3 22.40 -47.33 -35.36
C SER A 3 21.05 -46.66 -35.03
N THR A 4 19.94 -47.12 -35.59
CA THR A 4 18.64 -46.44 -35.52
C THR A 4 17.88 -46.64 -34.20
N ASN A 5 18.04 -47.80 -33.53
CA ASN A 5 17.33 -48.09 -32.28
C ASN A 5 17.85 -47.27 -31.08
N LYS A 6 19.17 -47.03 -30.98
CA LYS A 6 19.74 -46.21 -29.89
C LYS A 6 19.29 -44.75 -29.95
N ILE A 7 19.13 -44.20 -31.17
CA ILE A 7 18.67 -42.82 -31.37
C ILE A 7 17.19 -42.67 -30.99
N LYS A 8 16.35 -43.66 -31.32
CA LYS A 8 14.92 -43.64 -30.98
C LYS A 8 14.68 -43.74 -29.47
N VAL A 9 15.43 -44.60 -28.77
CA VAL A 9 15.36 -44.74 -27.30
C VAL A 9 15.81 -43.46 -26.59
N ARG A 10 16.91 -42.84 -27.04
CA ARG A 10 17.38 -41.55 -26.48
C ARG A 10 16.36 -40.43 -26.65
N ARG A 11 15.68 -40.33 -27.80
CA ARG A 11 14.62 -39.32 -28.04
C ARG A 11 13.40 -39.53 -27.14
N VAL A 12 13.01 -40.78 -26.87
CA VAL A 12 11.89 -41.09 -25.97
C VAL A 12 12.24 -40.75 -24.51
N LEU A 13 13.46 -41.08 -24.06
CA LEU A 13 13.97 -40.72 -22.73
C LEU A 13 14.02 -39.21 -22.52
N LEU A 14 14.54 -38.45 -23.50
CA LEU A 14 14.57 -36.97 -23.46
C LEU A 14 13.16 -36.35 -23.39
N LYS A 15 12.18 -36.90 -24.11
CA LYS A 15 10.79 -36.43 -24.04
C LYS A 15 10.16 -36.67 -22.67
N ARG A 16 10.40 -37.84 -22.06
CA ARG A 16 9.92 -38.16 -20.71
C ARG A 16 10.57 -37.26 -19.66
N LEU A 17 11.89 -37.01 -19.76
CA LEU A 17 12.60 -36.12 -18.84
C LEU A 17 12.05 -34.68 -18.86
N LYS A 18 11.78 -34.16 -20.06
CA LYS A 18 11.15 -32.83 -20.23
C LYS A 18 9.75 -32.77 -19.63
N LEU A 19 8.96 -33.83 -19.77
CA LEU A 19 7.64 -33.92 -19.16
C LEU A 19 7.71 -33.90 -17.63
N TYR A 20 8.62 -34.68 -17.03
CA TYR A 20 8.81 -34.69 -15.57
C TYR A 20 9.31 -33.34 -15.04
N PHE A 21 10.19 -32.67 -15.78
CA PHE A 21 10.66 -31.32 -15.42
C PHE A 21 9.55 -30.27 -15.51
N PHE A 22 8.67 -30.36 -16.51
CA PHE A 22 7.52 -29.46 -16.60
C PHE A 22 6.51 -29.73 -15.48
N LEU A 23 6.27 -31.01 -15.16
CA LEU A 23 5.38 -31.41 -14.08
C LEU A 23 5.90 -30.95 -12.71
N SER A 24 7.22 -31.00 -12.47
CA SER A 24 7.82 -30.54 -11.21
C SER A 24 7.76 -29.02 -11.06
N ILE A 25 7.92 -28.24 -12.14
CA ILE A 25 7.73 -26.79 -12.12
C ILE A 25 6.27 -26.44 -11.78
N VAL A 26 5.31 -27.15 -12.38
CA VAL A 26 3.88 -26.95 -12.09
C VAL A 26 3.59 -27.31 -10.63
N LEU A 27 4.08 -28.45 -10.13
CA LEU A 27 3.92 -28.85 -8.72
C LEU A 27 4.57 -27.87 -7.74
N LEU A 28 5.72 -27.30 -8.06
CA LEU A 28 6.38 -26.26 -7.26
C LEU A 28 5.62 -24.94 -7.28
N ALA A 29 5.02 -24.58 -8.42
CA ALA A 29 4.16 -23.39 -8.51
C ALA A 29 2.90 -23.54 -7.64
N PHE A 30 2.30 -24.74 -7.61
CA PHE A 30 1.10 -25.03 -6.81
C PHE A 30 1.38 -25.25 -5.32
N SER A 31 2.58 -25.72 -4.94
CA SER A 31 2.94 -25.93 -3.53
C SER A 31 3.35 -24.67 -2.79
N SER A 32 3.56 -23.54 -3.50
CA SER A 32 3.74 -22.22 -2.88
C SER A 32 2.41 -21.53 -2.49
N CYS A 33 1.35 -22.32 -2.26
CA CYS A 33 0.08 -21.84 -1.72
C CYS A 33 0.26 -21.45 -0.24
N SER A 34 0.90 -20.29 -0.05
CA SER A 34 0.93 -19.58 1.21
C SER A 34 -0.50 -19.32 1.62
N SER A 35 -0.83 -19.78 2.82
CA SER A 35 -2.12 -19.63 3.50
C SER A 35 -2.66 -18.21 3.35
N TYR A 36 -3.54 -17.99 2.38
CA TYR A 36 -4.29 -16.76 2.26
C TYR A 36 -5.23 -16.70 3.45
N LYS A 37 -4.87 -15.86 4.43
CA LYS A 37 -5.77 -15.45 5.50
C LYS A 37 -7.03 -14.92 4.82
N ILE A 38 -8.17 -15.55 5.10
CA ILE A 38 -9.48 -15.25 4.51
C ILE A 38 -9.66 -13.74 4.51
N ILE A 39 -9.59 -13.14 3.32
CA ILE A 39 -9.94 -11.76 3.08
C ILE A 39 -11.46 -11.74 3.24
N THR A 40 -11.95 -11.18 4.34
CA THR A 40 -13.38 -10.91 4.50
C THR A 40 -13.84 -10.09 3.30
N ASP A 41 -14.64 -10.72 2.43
CA ASP A 41 -15.22 -10.07 1.27
C ASP A 41 -16.29 -9.06 1.66
N GLU A 42 -16.85 -9.21 2.85
CA GLU A 42 -17.62 -8.19 3.54
C GLU A 42 -16.67 -7.08 3.98
N ILE A 43 -16.79 -5.94 3.29
CA ILE A 43 -16.56 -4.65 3.91
C ILE A 43 -17.43 -4.70 5.16
N VAL A 44 -16.82 -4.77 6.35
CA VAL A 44 -17.49 -4.56 7.64
C VAL A 44 -18.55 -3.51 7.40
N GLU A 45 -19.83 -3.88 7.52
CA GLU A 45 -20.96 -3.01 7.24
C GLU A 45 -20.61 -1.63 7.81
N ALA A 46 -20.52 -0.65 6.92
CA ALA A 46 -19.94 0.65 7.20
C ALA A 46 -20.81 1.49 8.16
N ASP A 47 -21.76 0.82 8.81
CA ASP A 47 -22.82 1.34 9.65
C ASP A 47 -22.34 1.56 11.09
N ASN A 48 -21.11 1.15 11.43
CA ASN A 48 -20.51 1.43 12.73
C ASN A 48 -19.18 2.20 12.62
N ILE A 49 -19.32 3.53 12.47
CA ILE A 49 -18.25 4.54 12.49
C ILE A 49 -17.37 4.40 13.76
N ASP A 50 -17.88 3.79 14.83
CA ASP A 50 -17.17 3.65 16.11
C ASP A 50 -15.96 2.70 16.08
N ASN A 51 -15.70 2.00 14.97
CA ASN A 51 -14.57 1.07 14.92
C ASN A 51 -13.60 1.30 13.75
N VAL A 52 -13.09 2.53 13.63
CA VAL A 52 -11.95 2.92 12.77
C VAL A 52 -10.73 1.97 12.94
N TYR A 53 -10.60 1.33 14.11
CA TYR A 53 -9.60 0.28 14.34
C TYR A 53 -9.83 -0.98 13.48
N ASN A 54 -11.09 -1.40 13.30
CA ASN A 54 -11.43 -2.49 12.40
C ASN A 54 -11.24 -2.11 10.93
N PHE A 55 -11.46 -0.84 10.56
CA PHE A 55 -11.14 -0.36 9.22
C PHE A 55 -9.65 -0.50 8.89
N GLY A 56 -8.77 -0.30 9.87
CA GLY A 56 -7.33 -0.53 9.71
C GLY A 56 -6.98 -1.96 9.24
N LYS A 57 -7.66 -2.98 9.78
CA LYS A 57 -7.48 -4.39 9.37
C LYS A 57 -7.91 -4.65 7.92
N TYR A 58 -8.82 -3.84 7.40
CA TYR A 58 -9.24 -3.90 6.00
C TYR A 58 -8.16 -3.34 5.06
N ILE A 59 -7.35 -2.40 5.54
CA ILE A 59 -6.27 -1.76 4.77
C ILE A 59 -4.96 -2.54 4.85
N TRP A 60 -4.62 -3.07 6.02
CA TRP A 60 -3.33 -3.72 6.24
C TRP A 60 -3.41 -4.83 7.31
N SER A 61 -2.42 -5.72 7.28
CA SER A 61 -2.20 -6.70 8.33
C SER A 61 -0.71 -7.00 8.49
N LYS A 62 -0.35 -7.74 9.54
CA LYS A 62 0.99 -8.31 9.71
C LYS A 62 0.94 -9.82 9.53
N ASN A 63 1.93 -10.35 8.82
CA ASN A 63 2.20 -11.77 8.76
C ASN A 63 2.80 -12.27 10.09
N LYS A 64 2.97 -13.60 10.22
CA LYS A 64 3.54 -14.22 11.44
C LYS A 64 4.98 -13.78 11.72
N ASP A 65 5.72 -13.44 10.67
CA ASP A 65 7.07 -12.88 10.69
C ASP A 65 7.10 -11.36 10.97
N SER A 66 5.95 -10.76 11.32
CA SER A 66 5.76 -9.32 11.50
C SER A 66 5.87 -8.47 10.23
N THR A 67 6.00 -9.07 9.05
CA THR A 67 6.02 -8.32 7.78
C THR A 67 4.66 -7.66 7.53
N LEU A 68 4.68 -6.35 7.23
CA LEU A 68 3.49 -5.58 6.90
C LEU A 68 2.97 -5.93 5.50
N VAL A 69 1.67 -6.22 5.40
CA VAL A 69 0.97 -6.48 4.14
C VAL A 69 -0.07 -5.40 3.91
N ILE A 70 -0.01 -4.72 2.77
CA ILE A 70 -1.03 -3.77 2.32
C ILE A 70 -2.05 -4.48 1.43
N HIS A 71 -3.33 -4.42 1.80
CA HIS A 71 -4.42 -5.04 1.06
C HIS A 71 -4.86 -4.15 -0.12
N LYS A 72 -4.03 -4.06 -1.17
CA LYS A 72 -4.28 -3.20 -2.34
C LYS A 72 -5.65 -3.47 -3.01
N LYS A 73 -6.11 -4.72 -3.04
CA LYS A 73 -7.45 -5.09 -3.56
C LYS A 73 -8.59 -4.41 -2.79
N ASN A 74 -8.44 -4.25 -1.48
CA ASN A 74 -9.44 -3.61 -0.62
C ASN A 74 -9.46 -2.08 -0.82
N LEU A 75 -8.28 -1.47 -0.99
CA LEU A 75 -8.17 -0.07 -1.40
C LEU A 75 -8.82 0.16 -2.78
N GLN A 76 -8.65 -0.77 -3.73
CA GLN A 76 -9.35 -0.72 -5.02
C GLN A 76 -10.87 -0.86 -4.88
N LYS A 77 -11.37 -1.70 -3.98
CA LYS A 77 -12.81 -1.78 -3.65
C LYS A 77 -13.32 -0.43 -3.13
N ILE A 78 -12.59 0.21 -2.20
CA ILE A 78 -12.92 1.56 -1.68
C ILE A 78 -12.97 2.59 -2.82
N TYR A 79 -11.95 2.61 -3.69
CA TYR A 79 -11.93 3.50 -4.86
C TYR A 79 -13.14 3.28 -5.77
N ARG A 80 -13.50 2.03 -6.09
CA ARG A 80 -14.69 1.71 -6.91
C ARG A 80 -15.99 2.19 -6.27
N LYS A 81 -16.09 2.12 -4.94
CA LYS A 81 -17.29 2.54 -4.18
C LYS A 81 -17.31 4.05 -3.84
N SER A 82 -16.21 4.76 -4.04
CA SER A 82 -16.09 6.20 -3.79
C SER A 82 -16.34 6.99 -5.08
N LYS A 83 -17.62 7.30 -5.36
CA LYS A 83 -18.00 8.04 -6.57
C LYS A 83 -17.89 9.55 -6.39
N THR A 84 -18.18 10.01 -5.18
CA THR A 84 -18.16 11.42 -4.74
C THR A 84 -17.40 11.52 -3.43
N SER A 85 -17.01 12.73 -3.04
CA SER A 85 -16.35 12.97 -1.76
C SER A 85 -17.27 12.72 -0.55
N SER A 86 -18.59 12.77 -0.75
CA SER A 86 -19.60 12.42 0.26
C SER A 86 -19.82 10.91 0.39
N SER A 87 -19.15 10.08 -0.42
CA SER A 87 -19.26 8.63 -0.31
C SER A 87 -18.71 8.16 1.04
N LEU A 88 -19.47 7.35 1.79
CA LEU A 88 -19.10 6.84 3.12
C LEU A 88 -17.69 6.21 3.14
N TYR A 89 -17.38 5.41 2.11
CA TYR A 89 -16.07 4.79 1.93
C TYR A 89 -14.91 5.79 1.83
N PHE A 90 -15.13 6.89 1.12
CA PHE A 90 -14.16 7.97 1.02
C PHE A 90 -14.03 8.68 2.37
N GLY A 91 -15.17 9.00 3.01
CA GLY A 91 -15.20 9.66 4.33
C GLY A 91 -14.41 8.88 5.38
N ILE A 92 -14.61 7.57 5.48
CA ILE A 92 -13.88 6.70 6.41
C ILE A 92 -12.39 6.64 6.06
N LEU A 93 -12.03 6.49 4.77
CA LEU A 93 -10.63 6.48 4.34
C LEU A 93 -9.93 7.81 4.64
N HIS A 94 -10.62 8.94 4.39
CA HIS A 94 -10.12 10.27 4.66
C HIS A 94 -9.92 10.48 6.17
N TYR A 95 -10.89 10.10 6.99
CA TYR A 95 -10.77 10.14 8.45
C TYR A 95 -9.62 9.26 8.96
N TYR A 96 -9.50 8.03 8.45
CA TYR A 96 -8.42 7.12 8.80
C TYR A 96 -7.03 7.69 8.45
N SER A 97 -6.91 8.41 7.33
CA SER A 97 -5.65 9.11 6.97
C SER A 97 -5.24 10.15 8.01
N ALA A 98 -6.21 10.88 8.58
CA ALA A 98 -5.95 11.87 9.62
C ALA A 98 -5.43 11.19 10.90
N GLN A 99 -6.02 10.06 11.27
CA GLN A 99 -5.64 9.29 12.44
C GLN A 99 -4.22 8.71 12.32
N LEU A 100 -3.85 8.18 11.15
CA LEU A 100 -2.50 7.68 10.86
C LEU A 100 -1.42 8.78 10.99
N ALA A 101 -1.75 10.02 10.64
CA ALA A 101 -0.85 11.16 10.76
C ALA A 101 -0.84 11.78 12.17
N SER A 102 -1.79 11.44 13.04
CA SER A 102 -1.93 12.07 14.35
C SER A 102 -0.82 11.69 15.34
N LYS A 103 -0.63 12.53 16.37
CA LYS A 103 0.28 12.25 17.50
C LYS A 103 -0.30 11.20 18.45
N GLU A 104 -1.62 11.18 18.61
CA GLU A 104 -2.33 10.21 19.45
C GLU A 104 -2.56 8.92 18.69
N VAL A 105 -1.58 8.02 18.73
CA VAL A 105 -1.57 6.75 17.97
C VAL A 105 -2.50 5.70 18.60
N ARG A 106 -3.75 6.06 18.92
CA ARG A 106 -4.78 5.08 19.31
C ARG A 106 -5.10 4.20 18.11
N THR A 107 -5.24 4.82 16.94
CA THR A 107 -5.36 4.13 15.65
C THR A 107 -4.00 3.60 15.21
N ALA A 108 -3.95 2.32 14.84
CA ALA A 108 -2.74 1.65 14.37
C ALA A 108 -1.55 1.63 15.37
N LYS A 109 -1.84 1.55 16.68
CA LYS A 109 -0.84 1.44 17.76
C LYS A 109 0.19 0.30 17.59
N ASN A 110 -0.15 -0.71 16.79
CA ASN A 110 0.69 -1.89 16.51
C ASN A 110 1.64 -1.68 15.32
N LEU A 111 1.64 -0.49 14.71
CA LEU A 111 2.57 -0.11 13.66
C LEU A 111 3.71 0.73 14.23
N THR A 112 4.92 0.41 13.80
CA THR A 112 6.07 1.31 13.92
C THR A 112 5.83 2.59 13.10
N PHE A 113 6.67 3.60 13.31
CA PHE A 113 6.61 4.83 12.53
C PHE A 113 6.73 4.58 11.01
N SER A 114 7.70 3.76 10.59
CA SER A 114 7.91 3.44 9.17
C SER A 114 6.72 2.69 8.59
N GLU A 115 6.20 1.68 9.29
CA GLU A 115 5.02 0.94 8.82
C GLU A 115 3.79 1.84 8.71
N ARG A 116 3.58 2.74 9.67
CA ARG A 116 2.50 3.72 9.61
C ARG A 116 2.67 4.68 8.44
N THR A 117 3.89 5.09 8.14
CA THR A 117 4.21 5.89 6.95
C THR A 117 3.85 5.12 5.67
N ILE A 118 4.21 3.84 5.58
CA ILE A 118 3.82 2.98 4.44
C ILE A 118 2.29 2.95 4.29
N VAL A 119 1.55 2.63 5.37
CA VAL A 119 0.08 2.56 5.31
C VAL A 119 -0.51 3.91 4.89
N LEU A 120 -0.05 5.01 5.48
CA LEU A 120 -0.52 6.35 5.14
C LEU A 120 -0.24 6.68 3.68
N SER A 121 0.95 6.36 3.15
CA SER A 121 1.31 6.58 1.74
C SER A 121 0.32 5.91 0.79
N TYR A 122 -0.03 4.65 1.04
CA TYR A 122 -1.04 3.94 0.24
C TYR A 122 -2.44 4.55 0.40
N VAL A 123 -2.81 5.00 1.60
CA VAL A 123 -4.10 5.66 1.81
C VAL A 123 -4.19 6.99 1.04
N ILE A 124 -3.15 7.84 1.12
CA ILE A 124 -3.09 9.13 0.42
C ILE A 124 -3.13 8.95 -1.10
N GLU A 125 -2.35 8.00 -1.62
CA GLU A 125 -2.37 7.59 -3.04
C GLU A 125 -3.80 7.30 -3.51
N PHE A 126 -4.56 6.54 -2.72
CA PHE A 126 -5.93 6.18 -3.05
C PHE A 126 -6.93 7.32 -2.88
N LEU A 127 -6.74 8.22 -1.91
CA LEU A 127 -7.55 9.43 -1.79
C LEU A 127 -7.40 10.33 -3.03
N TYR A 128 -6.19 10.51 -3.54
CA TYR A 128 -5.97 11.25 -4.80
C TYR A 128 -6.55 10.52 -6.00
N LYS A 129 -6.49 9.19 -6.06
CA LYS A 129 -7.19 8.40 -7.10
C LYS A 129 -8.70 8.59 -7.04
N CYS A 130 -9.31 8.65 -5.86
CA CYS A 130 -10.74 8.94 -5.72
C CYS A 130 -11.07 10.36 -6.17
N LYS A 131 -10.24 11.34 -5.79
CA LYS A 131 -10.39 12.77 -6.11
C LYS A 131 -10.56 13.04 -7.60
N SER A 132 -9.95 12.24 -8.47
CA SER A 132 -10.08 12.40 -9.94
C SER A 132 -11.50 12.21 -10.48
N ARG A 133 -12.43 11.68 -9.67
CA ARG A 133 -13.85 11.49 -10.02
C ARG A 133 -14.77 12.56 -9.45
N PHE A 134 -14.25 13.42 -8.59
CA PHE A 134 -15.03 14.43 -7.90
C PHE A 134 -15.29 15.61 -8.83
N THR A 135 -16.41 16.28 -8.61
CA THR A 135 -16.77 17.51 -9.32
C THR A 135 -16.54 18.72 -8.41
N LYS A 136 -16.61 19.95 -8.93
CA LYS A 136 -16.33 21.16 -8.12
C LYS A 136 -17.28 21.34 -6.93
N GLU A 137 -18.44 20.70 -6.99
CA GLU A 137 -19.47 20.70 -5.96
C GLU A 137 -19.13 19.75 -4.79
N ASP A 138 -18.14 18.87 -4.95
CA ASP A 138 -17.70 17.95 -3.90
C ASP A 138 -16.89 18.67 -2.81
N PRO A 139 -17.22 18.52 -1.51
CA PRO A 139 -16.49 19.14 -0.39
C PRO A 139 -14.97 18.93 -0.38
N HIS A 140 -14.49 17.81 -0.94
CA HIS A 140 -13.07 17.48 -0.99
C HIS A 140 -12.44 17.64 -2.39
N TYR A 141 -13.10 18.35 -3.31
CA TYR A 141 -12.59 18.59 -4.66
C TYR A 141 -11.24 19.31 -4.69
N ASP A 142 -11.01 20.28 -3.79
CA ASP A 142 -9.75 21.03 -3.70
C ASP A 142 -8.85 20.57 -2.55
N SER A 143 -9.21 19.48 -1.86
CA SER A 143 -8.43 18.99 -0.71
C SER A 143 -7.05 18.47 -1.11
N GLU A 144 -6.03 18.89 -0.37
CA GLU A 144 -4.65 18.42 -0.56
C GLU A 144 -4.25 17.49 0.59
N PHE A 145 -4.49 16.19 0.37
CA PHE A 145 -4.25 15.17 1.38
C PHE A 145 -2.77 15.01 1.75
N ILE A 146 -1.86 15.50 0.91
CA ILE A 146 -0.43 15.50 1.18
C ILE A 146 -0.04 16.33 2.40
N TYR A 147 -0.85 17.32 2.80
CA TYR A 147 -0.59 18.11 4.01
C TYR A 147 -0.58 17.27 5.28
N ARG A 148 -1.10 16.03 5.26
CA ARG A 148 -0.91 15.05 6.35
C ARG A 148 0.57 14.78 6.65
N PHE A 149 1.44 14.78 5.63
CA PHE A 149 2.89 14.60 5.79
C PHE A 149 3.63 15.92 6.05
N LEU A 150 3.09 17.02 5.55
CA LEU A 150 3.69 18.37 5.59
C LEU A 150 3.18 19.24 6.74
N SER A 151 2.49 18.65 7.71
CA SER A 151 1.95 19.39 8.85
C SER A 151 3.08 19.82 9.81
N PRO A 152 3.12 21.08 10.29
CA PRO A 152 4.18 21.64 11.14
C PRO A 152 4.56 20.79 12.36
N TRP A 153 3.58 20.12 12.96
CA TRP A 153 3.77 19.30 14.16
C TRP A 153 4.39 17.91 13.90
N ASN A 154 4.65 17.55 12.64
CA ASN A 154 5.24 16.27 12.20
C ASN A 154 6.44 16.45 11.25
N ASN A 155 6.87 17.69 11.02
CA ASN A 155 7.34 18.18 9.73
C ASN A 155 8.58 17.53 9.10
N ASN A 156 9.32 16.66 9.81
CA ASN A 156 10.57 16.10 9.27
C ASN A 156 10.60 14.58 9.18
N LYS A 157 9.93 13.85 10.09
CA LYS A 157 10.07 12.39 10.12
C LYS A 157 9.42 11.74 8.91
N PHE A 158 8.21 12.18 8.55
CA PHE A 158 7.50 11.65 7.39
C PHE A 158 8.21 12.01 6.08
N ASN A 159 8.67 13.26 5.94
CA ASN A 159 9.39 13.71 4.74
C ASN A 159 10.69 12.94 4.52
N ALA A 160 11.50 12.77 5.57
CA ALA A 160 12.73 11.99 5.50
C ALA A 160 12.45 10.52 5.15
N GLU A 161 11.42 9.93 5.75
CA GLU A 161 11.04 8.53 5.49
C GLU A 161 10.54 8.33 4.05
N LEU A 162 9.72 9.25 3.53
CA LEU A 162 9.24 9.20 2.14
C LEU A 162 10.40 9.29 1.15
N GLN A 163 11.31 10.25 1.33
CA GLN A 163 12.47 10.43 0.45
C GLN A 163 13.43 9.24 0.52
N LYS A 164 13.71 8.73 1.73
CA LYS A 164 14.59 7.58 1.96
C LYS A 164 14.11 6.34 1.20
N ASN A 165 12.80 6.13 1.09
CA ASN A 165 12.21 4.95 0.47
C ASN A 165 11.70 5.21 -0.96
N ASP A 166 12.15 6.30 -1.61
CA ASP A 166 11.65 6.76 -2.91
C ASP A 166 10.12 6.68 -3.06
N TYR A 167 9.43 7.18 -2.03
CA TYR A 167 7.96 7.22 -1.95
C TYR A 167 7.29 5.84 -2.11
N TYR A 168 8.01 4.75 -1.82
CA TYR A 168 7.54 3.38 -1.95
C TYR A 168 7.03 3.03 -3.36
N GLU A 169 7.64 3.63 -4.38
CA GLU A 169 7.24 3.46 -5.79
C GLU A 169 5.83 3.98 -6.10
N LEU A 170 5.29 4.90 -5.29
CA LEU A 170 3.99 5.52 -5.50
C LEU A 170 4.15 6.85 -6.25
N GLU A 171 4.01 6.80 -7.57
CA GLU A 171 4.26 7.94 -8.47
C GLU A 171 3.37 9.16 -8.19
N LEU A 172 2.06 8.96 -8.00
CA LEU A 172 1.13 10.05 -7.76
C LEU A 172 1.38 10.69 -6.39
N LEU A 173 1.68 9.89 -5.36
CA LEU A 173 2.16 10.40 -4.08
C LEU A 173 3.43 11.25 -4.23
N LYS A 174 4.43 10.77 -4.96
CA LYS A 174 5.69 11.48 -5.22
C LYS A 174 5.44 12.81 -5.94
N GLU A 175 4.62 12.80 -6.98
CA GLU A 175 4.22 13.99 -7.73
C GLU A 175 3.57 15.03 -6.81
N LYS A 176 2.55 14.63 -6.05
CA LYS A 176 1.85 15.54 -5.14
C LYS A 176 2.78 16.03 -4.04
N HIS A 177 3.57 15.15 -3.41
CA HIS A 177 4.55 15.55 -2.39
C HIS A 177 5.52 16.59 -2.91
N LEU A 178 6.20 16.32 -4.02
CA LEU A 178 7.19 17.24 -4.56
C LEU A 178 6.58 18.57 -5.00
N LYS A 179 5.34 18.59 -5.52
CA LYS A 179 4.64 19.83 -5.88
C LYS A 179 4.49 20.77 -4.68
N TYR A 180 4.03 20.25 -3.54
CA TYR A 180 3.77 21.07 -2.34
C TYR A 180 5.00 21.24 -1.45
N TYR A 181 5.93 20.28 -1.44
CA TYR A 181 7.15 20.36 -0.64
C TYR A 181 8.13 21.44 -1.17
N ARG A 182 8.15 21.66 -2.49
CA ARG A 182 9.02 22.68 -3.10
C ARG A 182 8.72 24.11 -2.63
N SER A 183 7.49 24.41 -2.23
CA SER A 183 7.11 25.74 -1.75
C SER A 183 7.48 26.02 -0.29
N PHE A 184 8.03 25.04 0.43
CA PHE A 184 8.54 25.26 1.79
C PHE A 184 9.91 25.93 1.76
N SER A 185 10.20 26.75 2.78
CA SER A 185 11.51 27.42 2.92
C SER A 185 12.64 26.41 3.14
N GLU A 186 13.88 26.75 2.78
CA GLU A 186 15.03 25.88 3.07
C GLU A 186 15.22 25.67 4.58
N GLU A 187 14.81 26.60 5.44
CA GLU A 187 14.84 26.46 6.90
C GLU A 187 13.89 25.37 7.39
N ASP A 188 12.69 25.30 6.80
CA ASP A 188 11.72 24.22 7.05
C ASP A 188 12.23 22.87 6.53
N LYS A 189 13.08 22.88 5.49
CA LYS A 189 13.76 21.68 4.97
C LYS A 189 15.04 21.32 5.73
N MET A 190 15.74 22.26 6.39
CA MET A 190 17.09 22.05 6.95
C MET A 190 17.13 21.50 8.39
N LYS A 191 16.00 21.44 9.12
CA LYS A 191 15.91 20.62 10.35
C LYS A 191 16.18 19.10 10.10
N ILE A 192 16.40 18.70 8.85
CA ILE A 192 16.71 17.34 8.37
C ILE A 192 18.20 16.94 8.55
N LYS A 193 19.16 17.89 8.66
CA LYS A 193 20.60 17.54 8.71
C LYS A 193 21.23 17.48 10.11
N LYS A 194 20.72 18.21 11.10
CA LYS A 194 21.42 18.40 12.40
C LYS A 194 21.25 17.27 13.43
N THR A 195 20.37 16.29 13.22
CA THR A 195 20.14 15.20 14.21
C THR A 195 21.03 13.97 13.99
N ARG A 196 22.08 14.07 13.16
CA ARG A 196 23.04 12.99 12.89
C ARG A 196 24.49 13.35 13.23
N SER A 197 24.70 14.45 13.94
CA SER A 197 26.04 14.94 14.28
C SER A 197 26.10 15.55 15.68
N ASP A 198 25.45 14.92 16.65
CA ASP A 198 25.72 15.08 18.08
C ASP A 198 25.76 13.69 18.72
#